data_AF-A0A433QVL0-F1
#
_entry.id   AF-A0A433QVL0-F1
#
_cell.length_a   1.000
_cell.length_b   1.000
_cell.length_c   1.000
_cell.angle_alpha   90.00
_cell.angle_beta   90.00
_cell.angle_gamma   90.00
#
_symmetry.space_group_name_H-M   'P 1'
#
loop_
_entity.id
_entity.type
_entity.pdbx_description
1 polymer ?
#
loop_
_entity_poly.entity_id
_entity_poly.type
_entity_poly.pdbx_seq_one_letter_code
_entity_poly.pdbx_strand_id
1 'polypeptide(L)'
;MSANADTQHKGYGSREKLYTQPKGYGFSPALQRTRKPYRARNAATLLVLAGFTAGVYAYSILAVKQDDFSDVPLPNTVAGVQDVTPKRNE
;
A
#
# COMPACT_ATOMS: atom_id res chain seq x y z
N MET A 1 -36.91 -58.52 10.61
CA MET A 1 -37.10 -57.76 9.36
C MET A 1 -36.45 -56.39 9.51
N SER A 2 -35.31 -56.18 8.86
CA SER A 2 -34.54 -54.93 8.88
C SER A 2 -35.11 -53.99 7.81
N ALA A 3 -35.63 -52.84 8.20
CA ALA A 3 -36.15 -51.83 7.28
C ALA A 3 -35.04 -50.82 6.96
N ASN A 4 -34.69 -50.76 5.69
CA ASN A 4 -33.64 -49.95 5.07
C ASN A 4 -33.74 -48.46 5.43
N ALA A 5 -32.65 -47.92 6.01
CA ALA A 5 -32.47 -46.51 6.34
C ALA A 5 -31.90 -45.68 5.18
N ASP A 6 -32.13 -46.08 3.94
CA ASP A 6 -31.60 -45.41 2.75
C ASP A 6 -32.68 -44.58 2.05
N THR A 7 -33.33 -43.67 2.78
CA THR A 7 -34.14 -42.62 2.15
C THR A 7 -33.24 -41.42 1.89
N GLN A 8 -32.48 -41.50 0.80
CA GLN A 8 -31.69 -40.40 0.26
C GLN A 8 -32.60 -39.20 -0.04
N HIS A 9 -32.50 -38.13 0.76
CA HIS A 9 -33.16 -36.85 0.52
C HIS A 9 -32.55 -36.17 -0.72
N LYS A 10 -33.07 -36.54 -1.89
CA LYS A 10 -32.80 -35.94 -3.19
C LYS A 10 -33.51 -34.58 -3.28
N GLY A 11 -32.94 -33.51 -2.72
CA GLY A 11 -33.56 -32.18 -2.88
C GLY A 11 -32.95 -30.98 -2.17
N TYR A 12 -32.11 -31.15 -1.14
CA TYR A 12 -31.58 -30.02 -0.36
C TYR A 12 -30.04 -29.92 -0.34
N GLY A 13 -29.35 -30.58 -1.27
CA GLY A 13 -27.89 -30.77 -1.25
C GLY A 13 -27.00 -29.65 -1.82
N SER A 14 -27.52 -28.45 -2.12
CA SER A 14 -26.76 -27.51 -2.99
C SER A 14 -26.61 -26.07 -2.47
N ARG A 15 -27.28 -25.67 -1.39
CA ARG A 15 -27.19 -24.29 -0.86
C ARG A 15 -26.27 -24.16 0.33
N GLU A 16 -26.27 -25.14 1.23
CA GLU A 16 -25.41 -25.19 2.42
C GLU A 16 -23.92 -25.18 2.03
N LYS A 17 -23.55 -25.90 0.97
CA LYS A 17 -22.20 -25.95 0.41
C LYS A 17 -21.68 -24.60 -0.10
N LEU A 18 -22.56 -23.64 -0.37
CA LEU A 18 -22.16 -22.28 -0.78
C LEU A 18 -21.70 -21.43 0.41
N TYR A 19 -22.16 -21.77 1.62
CA TYR A 19 -21.87 -21.03 2.85
C TYR A 19 -20.88 -21.73 3.77
N THR A 20 -20.80 -23.06 3.71
CA THR A 20 -19.85 -23.86 4.51
C THR A 20 -18.53 -24.12 3.77
N GLN A 21 -17.44 -24.19 4.52
CA GLN A 21 -16.09 -24.49 4.03
C GLN A 21 -15.70 -25.89 4.51
N PRO A 22 -15.45 -26.86 3.61
CA PRO A 22 -15.16 -28.25 4.02
C PRO A 22 -13.87 -28.39 4.84
N LYS A 23 -12.93 -27.46 4.69
CA LYS A 23 -11.60 -27.50 5.32
C LYS A 23 -11.43 -26.48 6.45
N GLY A 24 -12.48 -25.76 6.85
CA GLY A 24 -12.45 -24.78 7.93
C GLY A 24 -11.67 -23.47 7.66
N TYR A 25 -10.88 -23.40 6.59
CA TYR A 25 -10.07 -22.24 6.22
C TYR A 25 -10.39 -21.76 4.80
N GLY A 26 -10.41 -20.44 4.61
CA GLY A 26 -10.69 -19.79 3.31
C GLY A 26 -12.10 -19.21 3.18
N PHE A 27 -12.39 -18.60 2.03
CA PHE A 27 -13.68 -17.93 1.79
C PHE A 27 -14.68 -18.87 1.12
N SER A 28 -15.89 -19.01 1.68
CA SER A 28 -16.97 -19.78 1.05
C SER A 28 -17.36 -19.19 -0.32
N PRO A 29 -17.88 -20.01 -1.25
CA PRO A 29 -18.28 -19.55 -2.58
C PRO A 29 -19.25 -18.36 -2.57
N ALA A 30 -20.17 -18.33 -1.60
CA ALA A 30 -21.10 -17.20 -1.40
C ALA A 30 -20.35 -15.92 -0.99
N LEU A 31 -19.38 -16.04 -0.07
CA LEU A 31 -18.60 -14.91 0.45
C LEU A 31 -17.63 -14.32 -0.60
N GLN A 32 -17.10 -15.15 -1.50
CA GLN A 32 -16.26 -14.66 -2.59
C GLN A 32 -17.07 -13.83 -3.60
N ARG A 33 -18.30 -14.25 -3.89
CA ARG A 33 -19.20 -13.54 -4.81
C ARG A 33 -19.61 -12.16 -4.27
N THR A 34 -19.92 -12.06 -2.98
CA THR A 34 -20.29 -10.78 -2.35
C THR A 34 -19.14 -9.78 -2.31
N ARG A 35 -17.88 -10.23 -2.35
CA ARG A 35 -16.69 -9.35 -2.35
C ARG A 35 -16.26 -8.89 -3.75
N LYS A 36 -16.72 -9.56 -4.80
CA LYS A 36 -16.38 -9.25 -6.20
C LYS A 36 -16.59 -7.77 -6.58
N PRO A 37 -17.69 -7.08 -6.22
CA PRO A 37 -17.93 -5.70 -6.67
C PRO A 37 -17.04 -4.66 -5.97
N TYR A 38 -16.53 -4.94 -4.76
CA TYR A 38 -15.76 -3.97 -3.98
C TYR A 38 -14.26 -4.02 -4.25
N ARG A 39 -13.75 -5.13 -4.79
CA ARG A 39 -12.32 -5.29 -5.07
C ARG A 39 -11.79 -4.21 -6.02
N ALA A 40 -12.48 -3.95 -7.12
CA ALA A 40 -12.05 -2.97 -8.11
C ALA A 40 -12.11 -1.54 -7.55
N ARG A 41 -13.20 -1.19 -6.86
CA ARG A 41 -13.38 0.15 -6.27
C ARG A 41 -12.34 0.42 -5.18
N ASN A 42 -12.13 -0.53 -4.27
CA ASN A 42 -11.15 -0.39 -3.20
C ASN A 42 -9.72 -0.35 -3.74
N ALA A 43 -9.40 -1.14 -4.77
CA ALA A 43 -8.10 -1.09 -5.44
C ALA A 43 -7.86 0.27 -6.12
N ALA A 44 -8.88 0.82 -6.78
CA ALA A 44 -8.80 2.16 -7.38
C ALA A 44 -8.56 3.24 -6.31
N THR A 45 -9.28 3.19 -5.18
CA THR A 45 -9.06 4.12 -4.06
C THR A 45 -7.64 4.02 -3.52
N LEU A 46 -7.11 2.79 -3.35
CA LEU A 46 -5.73 2.58 -2.92
C LEU A 46 -4.72 3.13 -3.92
N LEU A 47 -4.95 2.93 -5.22
CA LEU A 47 -4.07 3.48 -6.26
C LEU A 47 -4.06 5.00 -6.26
N VAL A 48 -5.22 5.64 -6.12
CA VAL A 48 -5.31 7.10 -6.03
C VAL A 48 -4.57 7.60 -4.79
N LEU A 49 -4.80 6.98 -3.63
CA LEU A 49 -4.15 7.39 -2.40
C LEU A 49 -2.62 7.21 -2.48
N ALA A 50 -2.16 6.06 -2.95
CA ALA A 50 -0.73 5.77 -3.11
C ALA A 50 -0.06 6.67 -4.15
N GLY A 51 -0.74 6.93 -5.27
CA GLY A 51 -0.26 7.85 -6.30
C GLY A 51 -0.17 9.29 -5.80
N PHE A 52 -1.16 9.74 -5.04
CA PHE A 52 -1.17 11.07 -4.42
C PHE A 52 -0.01 11.23 -3.44
N THR A 53 0.17 10.30 -2.51
CA THR A 53 1.25 10.40 -1.51
C THR A 53 2.64 10.30 -2.14
N ALA A 54 2.83 9.36 -3.07
CA ALA A 54 4.08 9.25 -3.83
C ALA A 54 4.37 10.49 -4.67
N GLY A 55 3.34 11.10 -5.26
CA GLY A 55 3.43 12.34 -6.02
C GLY A 55 3.87 13.52 -5.16
N VAL A 56 3.26 13.70 -3.98
CA VAL A 56 3.69 14.74 -3.02
C VAL A 56 5.15 14.51 -2.58
N TYR A 57 5.53 13.27 -2.28
CA TYR A 57 6.91 12.95 -1.91
C TYR A 57 7.91 13.26 -3.03
N ALA A 58 7.65 12.78 -4.25
CA ALA A 58 8.51 13.05 -5.39
C ALA A 58 8.60 14.55 -5.71
N TYR A 59 7.45 15.26 -5.66
CA TYR A 59 7.42 16.70 -5.82
C TYR A 59 8.27 17.40 -4.77
N SER A 60 8.19 16.99 -3.50
CA SER A 60 8.97 17.62 -2.44
C SER A 60 10.48 17.55 -2.69
N ILE A 61 10.99 16.44 -3.22
CA ILE A 61 12.42 16.29 -3.57
C ILE A 61 12.79 17.17 -4.78
N LEU A 62 11.93 17.20 -5.81
CA LEU A 62 12.20 17.96 -7.04
C LEU A 62 12.02 19.48 -6.86
N ALA A 63 11.08 19.88 -6.00
CA ALA A 63 10.77 21.27 -5.71
C ALA A 63 11.81 21.95 -4.84
N VAL A 64 12.57 21.17 -4.05
CA VAL A 64 13.79 21.65 -3.40
C VAL A 64 14.85 21.83 -4.48
N LYS A 65 14.79 22.96 -5.19
CA LYS A 65 15.96 23.51 -5.86
C LYS A 65 16.93 23.88 -4.75
N GLN A 66 18.16 23.38 -4.81
CA GLN A 66 19.22 23.85 -3.91
C GLN A 66 19.37 25.36 -4.15
N ASP A 67 19.29 26.15 -3.08
CA ASP A 67 19.40 27.61 -3.14
C ASP A 67 20.71 28.02 -3.84
N ASP A 68 20.63 29.09 -4.63
CA ASP A 68 21.80 29.68 -5.27
C ASP A 68 22.58 30.51 -4.23
N PHE A 69 23.60 29.91 -3.64
CA PHE A 69 24.46 30.56 -2.65
C PHE A 69 25.57 31.43 -3.27
N SER A 70 25.44 31.83 -4.54
CA SER A 70 26.45 32.66 -5.21
C SER A 70 26.58 34.08 -4.64
N ASP A 71 25.55 34.58 -3.95
CA ASP A 71 25.53 35.89 -3.30
C ASP A 71 26.07 35.86 -1.86
N VAL A 72 26.24 34.67 -1.27
CA VAL A 72 26.77 34.51 0.08
C VAL A 72 28.30 34.64 0.05
N PRO A 73 28.87 35.69 0.67
CA PRO A 73 30.30 35.89 0.65
C PRO A 73 30.99 34.83 1.50
N LEU A 74 32.02 34.20 0.92
CA LEU A 74 32.83 33.20 1.62
C LEU A 74 33.61 33.86 2.77
N PRO A 75 33.89 33.16 3.88
CA PRO A 75 34.55 33.72 5.06
C PRO A 75 35.88 34.43 4.77
N ASN A 76 36.60 33.98 3.76
CA ASN A 76 37.88 34.56 3.31
C ASN A 76 37.74 35.86 2.49
N THR A 77 36.52 36.24 2.09
CA THR A 77 36.22 37.46 1.33
C THR A 77 35.57 38.56 2.18
N VAL A 78 35.09 38.22 3.39
CA VAL A 78 34.43 39.17 4.30
C VAL A 78 35.47 39.83 5.20
N ALA A 79 35.56 41.16 5.16
CA ALA A 79 36.44 41.92 6.03
C ALA A 79 36.05 41.73 7.51
N GLY A 80 36.96 41.16 8.31
CA GLY A 80 36.76 40.93 9.75
C GLY A 80 36.28 39.53 10.15
N VAL A 81 36.09 38.61 9.20
CA VAL A 81 35.78 37.20 9.48
C VAL A 81 37.06 36.37 9.34
N GLN A 82 37.42 35.61 10.38
CA GLN A 82 38.55 34.66 10.33
C GLN A 82 38.10 33.34 9.72
N ASP A 83 38.83 32.87 8.71
CA ASP A 83 38.72 31.49 8.22
C ASP A 83 39.38 30.55 9.24
N VAL A 84 38.56 29.74 9.92
CA VAL A 84 39.01 28.78 10.93
C VAL A 84 39.40 27.42 10.33
N THR A 85 39.36 27.29 9.00
CA THR A 85 39.70 26.03 8.32
C THR A 85 41.18 25.71 8.53
N PRO A 86 41.52 24.61 9.23
CA PRO A 86 42.92 24.26 9.45
C PRO A 86 43.57 23.95 8.10
N LYS A 87 44.61 24.71 7.75
CA LYS A 87 45.44 24.44 6.57
C LYS A 87 46.04 23.05 6.74
N ARG A 88 45.50 22.06 6.03
CA ARG A 88 46.14 20.75 5.91
C ARG A 88 47.44 20.95 5.14
N ASN A 89 48.55 20.69 5.80
CA ASN A 89 49.89 20.71 5.22
C ASN A 89 49.92 19.70 4.07
N GLU A 90 50.17 20.16 2.84
CA GLU A 90 50.61 19.32 1.72
C GLU A 90 52.13 19.12 1.78
#